data_AF-A0A4E9F8H7-F1
#
_entry.id   AF-A0A4E9F8H7-F1
#
_cell.length_a   1.000
_cell.length_b   1.000
_cell.length_c   1.000
_cell.angle_alpha   90.00
_cell.angle_beta   90.00
_cell.angle_gamma   90.00
#
_symmetry.space_group_name_H-M   'P 1'
#
loop_
_entity.id
_entity.type
_entity.pdbx_description
1 polymer ?
#
loop_
_entity_poly.entity_id
_entity_poly.type
_entity_poly.pdbx_seq_one_letter_code
_entity_poly.pdbx_strand_id
1 'polypeptide(L)'
;MEVSNEKQAIAIADLGVDQLTHFQRQLDQEIAFLTESLKVATLIFYFQMYIPAKVVDPKNHLIEIGTGYFVEMDTEKAVDFFRRKQGFLKKQMEVIEGVLPEKYRARNAIVDNLQKKINVYCSQVQ
;
A
#
# COMPACT_ATOMS: atom_id res chain seq x y z
N MET A 1 -36.91 15.93 13.23
CA MET A 1 -36.37 14.69 13.80
C MET A 1 -35.09 14.39 13.04
N GLU A 2 -33.98 14.96 13.50
CA GLU A 2 -32.65 14.67 12.97
C GLU A 2 -32.13 13.44 13.71
N VAL A 3 -31.90 12.35 12.99
CA VAL A 3 -31.17 11.20 13.53
C VAL A 3 -29.70 11.53 13.35
N SER A 4 -29.09 12.08 14.41
CA SER A 4 -27.66 12.21 14.55
C SER A 4 -27.04 10.81 14.54
N ASN A 5 -26.49 10.41 13.39
CA ASN A 5 -25.71 9.19 13.25
C ASN A 5 -24.35 9.41 13.93
N GLU A 6 -24.34 9.35 15.26
CA GLU A 6 -23.13 9.20 16.05
C GLU A 6 -22.49 7.88 15.60
N LYS A 7 -21.32 7.94 14.96
CA LYS A 7 -20.50 6.75 14.74
C LYS A 7 -20.10 6.22 16.11
N GLN A 8 -20.92 5.33 16.69
CA GLN A 8 -20.59 4.60 17.90
C GLN A 8 -19.34 3.79 17.61
N ALA A 9 -18.22 4.22 18.20
CA ALA A 9 -16.99 3.46 18.22
C ALA A 9 -17.21 2.24 19.10
N ILE A 10 -17.63 1.12 18.50
CA ILE A 10 -17.74 -0.16 19.18
C ILE A 10 -16.31 -0.59 19.53
N ALA A 11 -16.03 -0.85 20.81
CA ALA A 11 -14.72 -1.35 21.21
C ALA A 11 -14.51 -2.75 20.63
N ILE A 12 -13.31 -3.04 20.15
CA ILE A 12 -12.97 -4.33 19.52
C ILE A 12 -13.28 -5.52 20.45
N ALA A 13 -13.22 -5.30 21.78
CA ALA A 13 -13.57 -6.30 22.79
C ALA A 13 -15.04 -6.77 22.73
N ASP A 14 -15.95 -5.90 22.26
CA ASP A 14 -17.39 -6.13 22.27
C ASP A 14 -17.89 -6.87 21.02
N LEU A 15 -17.03 -7.08 20.01
CA LEU A 15 -17.39 -7.71 18.73
C LEU A 15 -17.49 -9.24 18.84
N GLY A 16 -18.45 -9.84 18.14
CA GLY A 16 -18.59 -11.30 18.03
C GLY A 16 -17.42 -11.97 17.28
N VAL A 17 -17.24 -13.29 17.46
CA VAL A 17 -16.15 -14.07 16.83
C VAL A 17 -16.18 -13.96 15.30
N ASP A 18 -17.37 -14.02 14.69
CA ASP A 18 -17.52 -13.92 13.23
C ASP A 18 -17.15 -12.53 12.70
N GLN A 19 -17.52 -11.46 13.44
CA GLN A 19 -17.20 -10.08 13.09
C GLN A 19 -15.70 -9.81 13.20
N LEU A 20 -15.05 -10.32 14.25
CA LEU A 20 -13.60 -10.23 14.43
C LEU A 20 -12.86 -10.97 13.32
N THR A 21 -13.33 -12.15 12.93
CA THR A 21 -12.74 -12.95 11.85
C THR A 21 -12.83 -12.23 10.50
N HIS A 22 -13.99 -11.64 10.18
CA HIS A 22 -14.14 -10.84 8.97
C HIS A 22 -13.19 -9.63 8.98
N PHE A 23 -13.13 -8.90 10.10
CA PHE A 23 -12.30 -7.71 10.19
C PHE A 23 -10.79 -8.02 10.15
N GLN A 24 -10.36 -9.12 10.76
CA GLN A 24 -8.99 -9.63 10.64
C GLN A 24 -8.61 -9.86 9.17
N ARG A 25 -9.45 -10.57 8.41
CA ARG A 25 -9.20 -10.85 6.98
C ARG A 25 -9.05 -9.57 6.16
N GLN A 26 -9.90 -8.57 6.43
CA GLN A 26 -9.83 -7.29 5.74
C GLN A 26 -8.50 -6.57 6.02
N LEU A 27 -8.08 -6.52 7.28
CA LEU A 27 -6.79 -5.90 7.64
C LEU A 27 -5.60 -6.67 7.08
N ASP A 28 -5.65 -8.00 7.02
CA ASP A 28 -4.58 -8.81 6.43
C ASP A 28 -4.44 -8.54 4.92
N GLN A 29 -5.56 -8.36 4.20
CA GLN A 29 -5.54 -7.95 2.80
C GLN A 29 -4.94 -6.56 2.61
N GLU A 30 -5.32 -5.59 3.44
CA GLU A 30 -4.78 -4.23 3.39
C GLU A 30 -3.27 -4.20 3.70
N ILE A 31 -2.82 -4.94 4.73
CA ILE A 31 -1.40 -5.03 5.09
C ILE A 31 -0.62 -5.70 3.96
N ALA A 32 -1.13 -6.77 3.35
CA ALA A 32 -0.49 -7.43 2.22
C ALA A 32 -0.34 -6.49 1.03
N PHE A 33 -1.41 -5.78 0.66
CA PHE A 33 -1.41 -4.80 -0.42
C PHE A 33 -0.39 -3.68 -0.19
N LEU A 34 -0.34 -3.11 1.03
CA LEU A 34 0.62 -2.06 1.36
C LEU A 34 2.07 -2.58 1.40
N THR A 35 2.27 -3.82 1.84
CA THR A 35 3.60 -4.47 1.87
C THR A 35 4.10 -4.76 0.46
N GLU A 36 3.24 -5.20 -0.46
CA GLU A 36 3.59 -5.40 -1.86
C GLU A 36 3.86 -4.08 -2.58
N SER A 37 3.10 -3.03 -2.26
CA SER A 37 3.33 -1.68 -2.79
C SER A 37 4.72 -1.13 -2.44
N LEU A 38 5.31 -1.59 -1.32
CA LEU A 38 6.68 -1.24 -0.89
C LEU A 38 7.78 -2.08 -1.55
N LYS A 39 7.47 -3.22 -2.19
CA LYS A 39 8.47 -4.12 -2.81
C LYS A 39 8.81 -3.78 -4.27
N VAL A 40 8.26 -2.71 -4.84
CA VAL A 40 8.48 -2.36 -6.25
C VAL A 40 9.84 -1.67 -6.44
N ALA A 41 10.91 -2.46 -6.49
CA ALA A 41 12.23 -2.04 -6.98
C ALA A 41 13.10 -3.24 -7.44
N THR A 42 12.58 -4.10 -8.31
CA THR A 42 13.43 -5.05 -9.05
C THR A 42 12.89 -5.27 -10.46
N LEU A 43 13.56 -4.71 -11.47
CA LEU A 43 13.35 -5.04 -12.87
C LEU A 43 14.71 -5.23 -13.55
N ILE A 44 14.98 -6.46 -13.99
CA ILE A 44 16.03 -6.79 -14.94
C ILE A 44 15.31 -7.17 -16.25
N PHE A 45 15.68 -6.54 -17.38
CA PHE A 45 15.05 -6.78 -18.67
C PHE A 45 15.76 -7.89 -19.46
N TYR A 46 14.98 -8.67 -20.21
CA TYR A 46 15.27 -9.99 -20.77
C TYR A 46 16.55 -10.08 -21.63
N PHE A 47 17.35 -11.10 -21.31
CA PHE A 47 18.18 -11.88 -22.24
C PHE A 47 19.28 -11.15 -23.04
N GLN A 48 20.31 -10.65 -22.33
CA GLN A 48 21.74 -10.64 -22.68
C GLN A 48 22.17 -10.50 -24.18
N MET A 49 21.47 -9.70 -24.99
CA MET A 49 21.86 -9.40 -26.37
C MET A 49 21.96 -7.88 -26.53
N TYR A 50 23.09 -7.40 -27.02
CA TYR A 50 23.35 -5.97 -27.26
C TYR A 50 23.41 -5.71 -28.76
N ILE A 51 22.62 -4.74 -29.24
CA ILE A 51 22.75 -4.20 -30.60
C ILE A 51 23.53 -2.88 -30.50
N PRO A 52 24.62 -2.70 -31.26
CA PRO A 52 25.36 -1.43 -31.27
C PRO A 52 24.48 -0.33 -31.87
N ALA A 53 24.29 0.76 -31.14
CA ALA A 53 23.53 1.92 -31.57
C ALA A 53 24.29 3.21 -31.23
N LYS A 54 24.01 4.29 -31.98
CA LYS A 54 24.52 5.63 -31.70
C LYS A 54 23.35 6.52 -31.28
N VAL A 55 23.53 7.26 -30.19
CA VAL A 55 22.56 8.27 -29.76
C VAL A 55 22.67 9.46 -30.71
N VAL A 56 21.57 9.77 -31.39
CA VAL A 56 21.52 10.86 -32.39
C VAL A 56 21.38 12.22 -31.70
N ASP A 57 20.54 12.31 -30.68
CA ASP A 57 20.32 13.54 -29.91
C ASP A 57 20.37 13.26 -28.40
N PRO A 58 21.48 13.59 -27.72
CA PRO A 58 21.61 13.41 -26.27
C PRO A 58 20.87 14.46 -25.43
N LYS A 59 20.38 15.55 -26.05
CA LYS A 59 19.79 16.68 -25.30
C LYS A 59 18.31 16.45 -25.04
N ASN A 60 17.62 15.80 -25.98
CA ASN A 60 16.19 15.53 -25.90
C ASN A 60 15.93 14.08 -25.47
N HIS A 61 14.98 13.92 -24.57
CA HIS A 61 14.60 12.65 -23.96
C HIS A 61 13.11 12.40 -24.16
N LEU A 62 12.77 11.18 -24.56
CA LEU A 62 11.38 10.75 -24.67
C LEU A 62 10.89 10.24 -23.31
N ILE A 63 9.93 10.93 -22.71
CA ILE A 63 9.42 10.63 -21.36
C ILE A 63 7.95 10.23 -21.42
N GLU A 64 7.59 9.14 -20.74
CA GLU A 64 6.21 8.71 -20.53
C GLU A 64 5.54 9.55 -19.43
N ILE A 65 4.41 10.16 -19.77
CA ILE A 65 3.68 11.09 -18.88
C ILE A 65 2.37 10.51 -18.32
N GLY A 66 2.01 9.29 -18.72
CA GLY A 66 0.80 8.60 -18.30
C GLY A 66 -0.04 8.10 -19.48
N THR A 67 -0.86 7.07 -19.25
CA THR A 67 -1.80 6.49 -20.23
C THR A 67 -1.16 6.08 -21.56
N GLY A 68 0.16 5.85 -21.59
CA GLY A 68 0.90 5.47 -22.79
C GLY A 68 1.28 6.63 -23.71
N TYR A 69 1.12 7.88 -23.28
CA TYR A 69 1.59 9.04 -24.03
C TYR A 69 3.03 9.38 -23.67
N PHE A 70 3.80 9.75 -24.71
CA PHE A 70 5.19 10.14 -24.60
C PHE A 70 5.37 11.58 -25.07
N VAL A 71 6.23 12.32 -24.39
CA VAL A 71 6.60 13.69 -24.74
C VAL A 71 8.11 13.77 -24.82
N GLU A 72 8.61 14.39 -25.88
CA GLU A 72 10.01 14.73 -26.02
C GLU A 72 10.32 16.00 -25.23
N MET A 73 11.31 15.93 -24.33
CA MET A 73 11.66 17.01 -23.42
C MET A 73 13.17 17.21 -23.38
N ASP A 74 13.59 18.47 -23.26
CA ASP A 74 14.99 18.80 -23.00
C ASP A 74 15.44 18.28 -21.62
N THR A 75 16.75 18.10 -21.48
CA THR A 75 17.41 17.52 -20.30
C THR A 75 17.00 18.21 -19.00
N GLU A 76 16.94 19.55 -18.97
CA GLU A 76 16.58 20.27 -17.73
C GLU A 76 15.14 19.98 -17.30
N LYS A 77 14.21 19.96 -18.25
CA LYS A 77 12.79 19.65 -18.00
C LYS A 77 12.59 18.20 -17.60
N ALA A 78 13.34 17.28 -18.21
CA ALA A 78 13.32 15.87 -17.88
C ALA A 78 13.74 15.65 -16.41
N VAL A 79 14.85 16.27 -16.00
CA VAL A 79 15.35 16.19 -14.62
C VAL A 79 14.33 16.75 -13.63
N ASP A 80 13.74 17.90 -13.92
CA ASP A 80 12.70 18.48 -13.08
C ASP A 80 11.46 17.57 -12.97
N PHE A 81 11.00 17.00 -14.09
CA PHE A 81 9.88 16.05 -14.11
C PHE A 81 10.15 14.84 -13.21
N PHE A 82 11.31 14.20 -13.36
CA PHE A 82 11.67 13.05 -12.53
C PHE A 82 11.86 13.42 -11.06
N ARG A 83 12.41 14.60 -10.76
CA ARG A 83 12.52 15.09 -9.38
C ARG A 83 11.15 15.29 -8.74
N ARG A 84 10.20 15.87 -9.47
CA ARG A 84 8.80 16.01 -9.00
C ARG A 84 8.13 14.66 -8.81
N LYS A 85 8.32 13.72 -9.74
CA LYS A 85 7.78 12.35 -9.64
C LYS A 85 8.37 11.61 -8.43
N GLN A 86 9.67 11.73 -8.19
CA GLN A 86 10.34 11.18 -7.01
C GLN A 86 9.78 11.78 -5.71
N GLY A 87 9.59 13.10 -5.67
CA GLY A 87 8.98 13.78 -4.51
C GLY A 87 7.54 13.31 -4.26
N PHE A 88 6.75 13.15 -5.32
CA PHE A 88 5.39 12.61 -5.22
C PHE A 88 5.40 11.18 -4.66
N LEU A 89 6.22 10.29 -5.20
CA LEU A 89 6.34 8.90 -4.71
C LEU A 89 6.80 8.84 -3.26
N LYS A 90 7.76 9.68 -2.87
CA LYS A 90 8.22 9.77 -1.49
C LYS A 90 7.08 10.19 -0.55
N LYS A 91 6.29 11.19 -0.92
CA LYS A 91 5.13 11.63 -0.13
C LYS A 91 4.07 10.52 -0.01
N GLN A 92 3.83 9.75 -1.07
CA GLN A 92 2.93 8.59 -0.98
C GLN A 92 3.46 7.51 -0.04
N MET A 93 4.77 7.27 -0.06
CA MET A 93 5.43 6.33 0.85
C MET A 93 5.34 6.77 2.31
N GLU A 94 5.55 8.05 2.60
CA GLU A 94 5.38 8.62 3.95
C GLU A 94 3.95 8.44 4.50
N VAL A 95 2.92 8.59 3.64
CA VAL A 95 1.53 8.33 4.03
C VAL A 95 1.32 6.86 4.38
N ILE A 96 1.86 5.94 3.57
CA ILE A 96 1.76 4.49 3.82
C ILE A 96 2.48 4.12 5.13
N GLU A 97 3.69 4.62 5.34
CA GLU A 97 4.46 4.39 6.56
C GLU A 97 3.74 4.91 7.81
N GLY A 98 2.96 5.99 7.70
CA GLY A 98 2.13 6.50 8.80
C GLY A 98 0.96 5.57 9.17
N VAL A 99 0.30 4.96 8.18
CA VAL A 99 -0.90 4.12 8.40
C VAL A 99 -0.52 2.69 8.81
N LEU A 100 0.63 2.18 8.38
CA LEU A 100 1.01 0.78 8.55
C LEU A 100 1.11 0.33 10.03
N PRO A 101 1.72 1.09 10.97
CA PRO A 101 1.80 0.71 12.38
C PRO A 101 0.43 0.62 13.05
N GLU A 102 -0.50 1.52 12.70
CA GLU A 102 -1.86 1.50 13.23
C GLU A 102 -2.60 0.24 12.79
N LYS A 103 -2.46 -0.14 11.51
CA LYS A 103 -3.04 -1.38 10.96
C LYS A 103 -2.47 -2.62 11.62
N TYR A 104 -1.15 -2.68 11.86
CA TYR A 104 -0.53 -3.78 12.61
C TYR A 104 -1.04 -3.86 14.05
N ARG A 105 -1.16 -2.72 14.76
CA ARG A 105 -1.70 -2.69 16.13
C ARG A 105 -3.15 -3.17 16.18
N ALA A 106 -4.00 -2.69 15.27
CA ALA A 106 -5.38 -3.12 15.17
C ALA A 106 -5.48 -4.63 14.91
N ARG A 107 -4.71 -5.15 13.94
CA ARG A 107 -4.67 -6.58 13.63
C ARG A 107 -4.26 -7.41 14.85
N ASN A 108 -3.21 -7.02 15.56
CA ASN A 108 -2.75 -7.76 16.74
C ASN A 108 -3.79 -7.75 17.85
N ALA A 109 -4.43 -6.61 18.12
CA ALA A 109 -5.49 -6.52 19.11
C ALA A 109 -6.69 -7.44 18.80
N ILE A 110 -7.05 -7.57 17.52
CA ILE A 110 -8.13 -8.47 17.08
C ILE A 110 -7.73 -9.93 17.27
N VAL A 111 -6.52 -10.31 16.84
CA VAL A 111 -6.02 -11.68 17.00
C VAL A 111 -5.98 -12.07 18.48
N ASP A 112 -5.51 -11.18 19.35
CA ASP A 112 -5.47 -11.43 20.80
C ASP A 112 -6.87 -11.61 21.39
N ASN A 113 -7.84 -10.78 20.99
CA ASN A 113 -9.22 -10.90 21.45
C ASN A 113 -9.90 -12.16 20.89
N LEU A 114 -9.65 -12.50 19.63
CA LEU A 114 -10.15 -13.71 19.00
C LEU A 114 -9.64 -14.95 19.74
N GLN A 115 -8.34 -15.01 20.03
CA GLN A 115 -7.74 -16.13 20.78
C GLN A 115 -8.34 -16.25 22.19
N LYS A 116 -8.52 -15.12 22.90
CA LYS A 116 -9.18 -15.12 24.21
C LYS A 116 -10.59 -15.69 24.15
N LYS A 117 -11.40 -15.27 23.15
CA LYS A 117 -12.78 -15.75 22.99
C LYS A 117 -12.84 -17.22 22.59
N ILE A 118 -11.96 -17.68 21.70
CA ILE A 118 -11.84 -19.10 21.34
C ILE A 118 -11.52 -19.94 22.58
N ASN A 119 -10.54 -19.52 23.38
CA ASN A 119 -10.16 -20.24 24.60
C ASN A 119 -11.34 -20.35 25.59
N VAL A 120 -12.08 -19.25 25.82
CA VAL A 120 -13.27 -19.26 26.68
C VAL A 120 -14.35 -20.19 26.13
N TYR A 121 -14.63 -20.15 24.83
CA TYR A 121 -15.63 -21.02 24.20
C TYR A 121 -15.25 -22.50 24.31
N CYS A 122 -13.99 -22.85 24.04
CA CYS A 122 -13.50 -24.22 24.21
C CYS A 122 -13.60 -24.71 25.67
N SER A 123 -13.38 -23.84 26.66
CA SER A 123 -13.56 -24.19 28.08
C SER A 123 -15.02 -24.28 28.54
N GLN A 124 -15.98 -23.73 27.79
CA GLN A 124 -17.42 -23.82 28.11
C GLN A 124 -18.11 -25.02 27.49
N VAL A 125 -17.53 -25.59 26.42
CA VAL A 125 -18.07 -26.74 25.67
C VAL A 125 -17.54 -28.08 26.22
N GLN A 126 -16.64 -28.06 27.21
CA GLN A 126 -16.01 -29.22 27.83
C GLN A 126 -16.48 -29.41 29.27
#